data_AF-A0A7X6CI62-F1
#
_entry.id   AF-A0A7X6CI62-F1
#
_cell.length_a   1.000
_cell.length_b   1.000
_cell.length_c   1.000
_cell.angle_alpha   90.00
_cell.angle_beta   90.00
_cell.angle_gamma   90.00
#
_symmetry.space_group_name_H-M   'P 1'
#
loop_
_entity.id
_entity.type
_entity.pdbx_description
1 polymer ?
#
loop_
_entity_poly.entity_id
_entity_poly.type
_entity_poly.pdbx_seq_one_letter_code
_entity_poly.pdbx_strand_id
1 'polypeptide(L)'
;GSRADNLERAIDFYQAALTVRTRENFPEDWAIIQNNLALVYSNRINDSRADNLERAIEFCQTALTVYTCEDFPEKWAGTQQNLAVAYSNRINGSRADNLERAIASYTAALTIRTREAFPQNHTETLSNLGYLYQSNQQWQLAYDTYVPAIETVEFLRGEIQSGDESKQKLAEEWNKLYLGMVEVCIELERYTEAIEYVERSKARNLVELFANRDIKPKGNIPETVLNELSRLSREIEAEQRRLEIEQINCNSNGGIILRESNFQIDSLTTSSDSIHLTKLREQLDELIACEITPIDRDFSLTQKVEPIPYKDIQTLTGENTAILEWYITGDKFFTFIITPQTPTPIIWQSSTEDFEALVNWYDEYRKDYEESKPPERKPQWKQKLASRLQNLAEILHLDRILENIPKPCDRLILIPHRFLHLFPLHALPISHEIDFEPGCTDEQDSANTVSASKSKLCFLDLFPGGVSYAPSCQLLQQAKQRQRRNFSHLCDR
;
A
#
# COMPACT_ATOMS: atom_id res chain seq x y z
N GLY A 1 -22.44 20.82 0.91
CA GLY A 1 -22.86 20.78 -0.50
C GLY A 1 -22.09 19.70 -1.21
N SER A 2 -22.08 19.71 -2.54
CA SER A 2 -21.18 18.87 -3.32
C SER A 2 -19.71 19.26 -3.06
N ARG A 3 -18.75 18.41 -3.46
CA ARG A 3 -17.31 18.73 -3.34
C ARG A 3 -16.98 20.05 -4.06
N ALA A 4 -17.54 20.28 -5.25
CA ALA A 4 -17.34 21.50 -6.01
C ALA A 4 -17.86 22.73 -5.25
N ASP A 5 -19.09 22.67 -4.72
CA ASP A 5 -19.67 23.80 -3.98
C ASP A 5 -18.87 24.14 -2.71
N ASN A 6 -18.35 23.11 -2.04
CA ASN A 6 -17.57 23.32 -0.82
C ASN A 6 -16.22 23.99 -1.14
N LEU A 7 -15.61 23.68 -2.30
CA LEU A 7 -14.37 24.32 -2.74
C LEU A 7 -14.57 25.79 -3.11
N GLU A 8 -15.65 26.13 -3.84
CA GLU A 8 -15.96 27.54 -4.15
C GLU A 8 -16.22 28.35 -2.87
N ARG A 9 -17.00 27.80 -1.94
CA ARG A 9 -17.22 28.45 -0.64
C ARG A 9 -15.93 28.66 0.15
N ALA A 10 -15.00 27.71 0.10
CA ALA A 10 -13.70 27.86 0.75
C ALA A 10 -12.91 29.02 0.13
N ILE A 11 -12.93 29.18 -1.20
CA ILE A 11 -12.31 30.32 -1.89
C ILE A 11 -12.93 31.63 -1.38
N ASP A 12 -14.26 31.73 -1.35
CA ASP A 12 -14.96 32.94 -0.88
C ASP A 12 -14.57 33.29 0.55
N PHE A 13 -14.52 32.30 1.45
CA PHE A 13 -14.13 32.53 2.85
C PHE A 13 -12.67 32.93 3.01
N TYR A 14 -11.76 32.31 2.27
CA TYR A 14 -10.34 32.69 2.31
C TYR A 14 -10.11 34.08 1.72
N GLN A 15 -10.80 34.43 0.62
CA GLN A 15 -10.75 35.78 0.05
C GLN A 15 -11.30 36.82 1.03
N ALA A 16 -12.41 36.52 1.73
CA ALA A 16 -12.92 37.37 2.78
C ALA A 16 -11.93 37.52 3.95
N ALA A 17 -11.28 36.43 4.37
CA ALA A 17 -10.28 36.46 5.42
C ALA A 17 -9.07 37.33 5.07
N LEU A 18 -8.61 37.32 3.80
CA LEU A 18 -7.52 38.16 3.32
C LEU A 18 -7.82 39.68 3.39
N THR A 19 -9.09 40.08 3.48
CA THR A 19 -9.46 41.49 3.67
C THR A 19 -9.15 42.01 5.08
N VAL A 20 -9.04 41.10 6.06
CA VAL A 20 -8.76 41.41 7.47
C VAL A 20 -7.34 41.01 7.83
N ARG A 21 -6.92 39.81 7.42
CA ARG A 21 -5.58 39.25 7.62
C ARG A 21 -4.69 39.68 6.47
N THR A 22 -4.20 40.92 6.50
CA THR A 22 -3.30 41.46 5.47
C THR A 22 -1.86 41.09 5.73
N ARG A 23 -1.01 41.14 4.69
CA ARG A 23 0.42 40.84 4.79
C ARG A 23 1.13 41.72 5.82
N GLU A 24 0.75 42.99 5.93
CA GLU A 24 1.40 43.96 6.81
C GLU A 24 1.05 43.76 8.28
N ASN A 25 -0.20 43.40 8.56
CA ASN A 25 -0.72 43.32 9.93
C ASN A 25 -0.58 41.90 10.51
N PHE A 26 -0.72 40.88 9.66
CA PHE A 26 -0.71 39.47 10.05
C PHE A 26 0.02 38.64 8.98
N PRO A 27 1.34 38.85 8.80
CA PRO A 27 2.11 38.23 7.71
C PRO A 27 2.01 36.70 7.70
N GLU A 28 2.10 36.07 8.87
CA GLU A 28 2.03 34.62 9.02
C GLU A 28 0.65 34.06 8.70
N ASP A 29 -0.43 34.63 9.25
CA ASP A 29 -1.82 34.23 8.95
C ASP A 29 -2.15 34.44 7.47
N TRP A 30 -1.71 35.55 6.91
CA TRP A 30 -1.87 35.85 5.50
C TRP A 30 -1.21 34.77 4.64
N ALA A 31 0.03 34.38 4.95
CA ALA A 31 0.73 33.32 4.23
C ALA A 31 0.07 31.95 4.37
N ILE A 32 -0.53 31.63 5.53
CA ILE A 32 -1.35 30.42 5.73
C ILE A 32 -2.51 30.44 4.73
N ILE A 33 -3.23 31.57 4.65
CA ILE A 33 -4.39 31.69 3.76
C ILE A 33 -3.97 31.55 2.30
N GLN A 34 -2.83 32.13 1.91
CA GLN A 34 -2.29 31.96 0.55
C GLN A 34 -1.99 30.48 0.27
N ASN A 35 -1.27 29.79 1.15
CA ASN A 35 -0.98 28.36 0.98
C ASN A 35 -2.27 27.51 0.89
N ASN A 36 -3.32 27.88 1.63
CA ASN A 36 -4.60 27.19 1.60
C ASN A 36 -5.35 27.43 0.30
N LEU A 37 -5.35 28.67 -0.19
CA LEU A 37 -5.89 28.99 -1.50
C LEU A 37 -5.17 28.18 -2.59
N ALA A 38 -3.85 28.02 -2.49
CA ALA A 38 -3.11 27.19 -3.43
C ALA A 38 -3.63 25.75 -3.49
N LEU A 39 -3.87 25.11 -2.34
CA LEU A 39 -4.45 23.77 -2.27
C LEU A 39 -5.87 23.74 -2.87
N VAL A 40 -6.71 24.71 -2.51
CA VAL A 40 -8.10 24.76 -2.97
C VAL A 40 -8.15 24.91 -4.48
N TYR A 41 -7.34 25.80 -5.07
CA TYR A 41 -7.21 25.93 -6.51
C TYR A 41 -6.61 24.69 -7.18
N SER A 42 -5.62 24.04 -6.57
CA SER A 42 -5.07 22.76 -7.05
C SER A 42 -6.10 21.63 -7.05
N ASN A 43 -7.18 21.72 -6.26
CA ASN A 43 -8.27 20.74 -6.20
C ASN A 43 -9.58 21.20 -6.86
N ARG A 44 -9.63 22.44 -7.35
CA ARG A 44 -10.84 23.07 -7.89
C ARG A 44 -11.31 22.34 -9.15
N ILE A 45 -12.60 22.01 -9.16
CA ILE A 45 -13.26 21.23 -10.22
C ILE A 45 -13.80 22.16 -11.30
N ASN A 46 -14.33 23.32 -10.90
CA ASN A 46 -14.91 24.29 -11.83
C ASN A 46 -13.82 25.09 -12.55
N ASP A 47 -14.19 25.69 -13.68
CA ASP A 47 -13.33 26.47 -14.57
C ASP A 47 -12.17 25.67 -15.21
N SER A 48 -11.30 26.38 -15.92
CA SER A 48 -10.13 25.81 -16.60
C SER A 48 -9.16 25.20 -15.59
N ARG A 49 -8.89 23.89 -15.74
CA ARG A 49 -7.87 23.19 -14.94
C ARG A 49 -6.50 23.86 -15.04
N ALA A 50 -6.15 24.37 -16.22
CA ALA A 50 -4.87 25.05 -16.45
C ALA A 50 -4.80 26.35 -15.63
N ASP A 51 -5.84 27.18 -15.65
CA ASP A 51 -5.86 28.45 -14.93
C ASP A 51 -5.88 28.24 -13.41
N ASN A 52 -6.61 27.23 -12.95
CA ASN A 52 -6.61 26.84 -11.54
C ASN A 52 -5.21 26.44 -11.05
N LEU A 53 -4.44 25.72 -11.87
CA LEU A 53 -3.07 25.33 -11.52
C LEU A 53 -2.10 26.53 -11.54
N GLU A 54 -2.23 27.46 -12.48
CA GLU A 54 -1.44 28.70 -12.45
C GLU A 54 -1.73 29.52 -11.19
N ARG A 55 -2.99 29.64 -10.79
CA ARG A 55 -3.36 30.30 -9.51
C ARG A 55 -2.77 29.57 -8.32
N ALA A 56 -2.81 28.23 -8.30
CA ALA A 56 -2.20 27.46 -7.21
C ALA A 56 -0.70 27.74 -7.08
N ILE A 57 0.01 27.80 -8.21
CA ILE A 57 1.44 28.13 -8.26
C ILE A 57 1.68 29.55 -7.72
N GLU A 58 0.90 30.54 -8.17
CA GLU A 58 1.00 31.93 -7.71
C GLU A 58 0.79 32.04 -6.20
N PHE A 59 -0.23 31.37 -5.67
CA PHE A 59 -0.53 31.37 -4.24
C PHE A 59 0.58 30.72 -3.41
N CYS A 60 1.15 29.59 -3.85
CA CYS A 60 2.31 28.98 -3.20
C CYS A 60 3.53 29.92 -3.21
N GLN A 61 3.86 30.50 -4.36
CA GLN A 61 4.98 31.44 -4.48
C GLN A 61 4.79 32.67 -3.58
N THR A 62 3.55 33.14 -3.46
CA THR A 62 3.18 34.26 -2.60
C THR A 62 3.38 33.92 -1.12
N ALA A 63 2.93 32.74 -0.68
CA ALA A 63 3.17 32.26 0.68
C ALA A 63 4.67 32.13 1.00
N LEU A 64 5.48 31.65 0.04
CA LEU A 64 6.95 31.53 0.18
C LEU A 64 7.69 32.87 0.28
N THR A 65 7.01 34.02 0.05
CA THR A 65 7.59 35.34 0.33
C THR A 65 7.58 35.71 1.83
N VAL A 66 6.87 34.93 2.64
CA VAL A 66 6.80 35.07 4.10
C VAL A 66 7.37 33.82 4.77
N TYR A 67 6.97 32.63 4.31
CA TYR A 67 7.57 31.39 4.76
C TYR A 67 8.93 31.22 4.10
N THR A 68 9.97 31.61 4.80
CA THR A 68 11.36 31.36 4.42
C THR A 68 11.87 30.08 5.11
N CYS A 69 12.93 29.48 4.56
CA CYS A 69 13.57 28.32 5.18
C CYS A 69 14.14 28.66 6.58
N GLU A 70 14.58 29.91 6.78
CA GLU A 70 15.21 30.36 8.04
C GLU A 70 14.18 30.64 9.13
N ASP A 71 13.08 31.33 8.79
CA ASP A 71 12.10 31.79 9.78
C ASP A 71 11.00 30.76 10.03
N PHE A 72 10.61 30.00 8.99
CA PHE A 72 9.50 29.04 9.05
C PHE A 72 9.82 27.74 8.29
N PRO A 73 10.88 26.99 8.67
CA PRO A 73 11.39 25.84 7.92
C PRO A 73 10.30 24.81 7.59
N GLU A 74 9.43 24.47 8.54
CA GLU A 74 8.37 23.49 8.35
C GLU A 74 7.28 23.97 7.37
N LYS A 75 6.79 25.21 7.56
CA LYS A 75 5.78 25.81 6.68
C LYS A 75 6.33 26.02 5.27
N TRP A 76 7.58 26.44 5.17
CA TRP A 76 8.31 26.55 3.91
C TRP A 76 8.36 25.19 3.20
N ALA A 77 8.75 24.12 3.88
CA ALA A 77 8.80 22.77 3.29
C ALA A 77 7.41 22.27 2.86
N GLY A 78 6.37 22.55 3.65
CA GLY A 78 4.97 22.25 3.29
C GLY A 78 4.50 23.01 2.06
N THR A 79 4.82 24.30 1.95
CA THR A 79 4.48 25.08 0.75
C THR A 79 5.31 24.67 -0.46
N GLN A 80 6.58 24.27 -0.29
CA GLN A 80 7.40 23.71 -1.37
C GLN A 80 6.80 22.39 -1.89
N GLN A 81 6.34 21.50 -1.02
CA GLN A 81 5.60 20.30 -1.41
C GLN A 81 4.37 20.65 -2.27
N ASN A 82 3.54 21.59 -1.82
CA ASN A 82 2.35 22.01 -2.57
C ASN A 82 2.70 22.62 -3.93
N LEU A 83 3.77 23.42 -3.98
CA LEU A 83 4.29 24.00 -5.22
C LEU A 83 4.78 22.92 -6.18
N ALA A 84 5.47 21.90 -5.68
CA ALA A 84 5.93 20.77 -6.48
C ALA A 84 4.76 19.98 -7.11
N VAL A 85 3.71 19.71 -6.32
CA VAL A 85 2.47 19.06 -6.81
C VAL A 85 1.76 19.93 -7.85
N ALA A 86 1.74 21.25 -7.67
CA ALA A 86 1.14 22.16 -8.64
C ALA A 86 1.93 22.15 -9.97
N TYR A 87 3.26 22.17 -9.91
CA TYR A 87 4.12 22.06 -11.09
C TYR A 87 4.03 20.69 -11.78
N SER A 88 3.95 19.58 -11.03
CA SER A 88 3.85 18.24 -11.61
C SER A 88 2.58 18.05 -12.43
N ASN A 89 1.50 18.73 -12.02
CA ASN A 89 0.19 18.69 -12.67
C ASN A 89 -0.02 19.82 -13.70
N ARG A 90 0.89 20.79 -13.78
CA ARG A 90 0.76 21.99 -14.62
C ARG A 90 0.64 21.63 -16.10
N ILE A 91 -0.39 22.18 -16.73
CA ILE A 91 -0.73 21.93 -18.14
C ILE A 91 0.04 22.88 -19.08
N ASN A 92 0.25 24.13 -18.65
CA ASN A 92 0.93 25.14 -19.46
C ASN A 92 2.46 25.02 -19.38
N GLY A 93 3.15 25.52 -20.41
CA GLY A 93 4.61 25.47 -20.50
C GLY A 93 5.15 24.15 -21.04
N SER A 94 6.47 23.98 -21.07
CA SER A 94 7.07 22.72 -21.48
C SER A 94 6.98 21.70 -20.35
N ARG A 95 6.76 20.42 -20.69
CA ARG A 95 6.75 19.33 -19.71
C ARG A 95 8.08 19.26 -18.96
N ALA A 96 9.21 19.39 -19.66
CA ALA A 96 10.53 19.35 -19.07
C ALA A 96 10.73 20.45 -17.99
N ASP A 97 10.39 21.70 -18.30
CA ASP A 97 10.53 22.80 -17.33
C ASP A 97 9.65 22.60 -16.09
N ASN A 98 8.43 22.09 -16.29
CA ASN A 98 7.51 21.81 -15.19
C ASN A 98 8.05 20.70 -14.28
N LEU A 99 8.68 19.67 -14.85
CA LEU A 99 9.33 18.61 -14.09
C LEU A 99 10.53 19.10 -13.31
N GLU A 100 11.42 19.87 -13.93
CA GLU A 100 12.59 20.43 -13.26
C GLU A 100 12.17 21.28 -12.05
N ARG A 101 11.13 22.11 -12.22
CA ARG A 101 10.58 22.92 -11.12
C ARG A 101 9.96 22.08 -10.02
N ALA A 102 9.20 21.03 -10.36
CA ALA A 102 8.61 20.14 -9.38
C ALA A 102 9.69 19.38 -8.59
N ILE A 103 10.72 18.86 -9.26
CA ILE A 103 11.85 18.18 -8.63
C ILE A 103 12.61 19.15 -7.70
N ALA A 104 12.86 20.38 -8.15
CA ALA A 104 13.52 21.40 -7.34
C ALA A 104 12.72 21.71 -6.06
N SER A 105 11.40 21.83 -6.14
CA SER A 105 10.55 22.06 -4.97
C SER A 105 10.45 20.84 -4.05
N TYR A 106 10.36 19.62 -4.57
CA TYR A 106 10.39 18.40 -3.73
C TYR A 106 11.74 18.24 -3.01
N THR A 107 12.85 18.40 -3.72
CA THR A 107 14.19 18.31 -3.14
C THR A 107 14.43 19.40 -2.10
N ALA A 108 13.90 20.61 -2.32
CA ALA A 108 13.89 21.68 -1.32
C ALA A 108 13.11 21.28 -0.07
N ALA A 109 11.91 20.71 -0.20
CA ALA A 109 11.12 20.24 0.95
C ALA A 109 11.84 19.14 1.75
N LEU A 110 12.56 18.23 1.08
CA LEU A 110 13.31 17.13 1.70
C LEU A 110 14.52 17.59 2.53
N THR A 111 15.00 18.83 2.39
CA THR A 111 16.08 19.34 3.26
C THR A 111 15.61 19.57 4.70
N ILE A 112 14.31 19.78 4.89
CA ILE A 112 13.66 19.95 6.20
C ILE A 112 12.93 18.68 6.61
N ARG A 113 12.17 18.08 5.68
CA ARG A 113 11.39 16.87 5.92
C ARG A 113 12.30 15.65 5.85
N THR A 114 13.04 15.38 6.92
CA THR A 114 13.89 14.19 7.04
C THR A 114 13.14 13.02 7.68
N ARG A 115 13.70 11.82 7.55
CA ARG A 115 13.19 10.61 8.21
C ARG A 115 13.11 10.77 9.74
N GLU A 116 14.08 11.45 10.34
CA GLU A 116 14.20 11.58 11.79
C GLU A 116 13.22 12.61 12.35
N ALA A 117 13.09 13.76 11.68
CA ALA A 117 12.29 14.88 12.15
C ALA A 117 10.82 14.76 11.75
N PHE A 118 10.54 14.37 10.50
CA PHE A 118 9.20 14.35 9.92
C PHE A 118 8.97 13.09 9.04
N PRO A 119 9.02 11.87 9.61
CA PRO A 119 8.99 10.63 8.84
C PRO A 119 7.76 10.47 7.92
N GLN A 120 6.58 10.93 8.35
CA GLN A 120 5.37 10.86 7.53
C GLN A 120 5.48 11.78 6.31
N ASN A 121 5.81 13.06 6.52
CA ASN A 121 5.97 14.02 5.44
C ASN A 121 7.16 13.70 4.53
N HIS A 122 8.25 13.16 5.08
CA HIS A 122 9.37 12.65 4.31
C HIS A 122 8.93 11.56 3.34
N THR A 123 8.18 10.56 3.85
CA THR A 123 7.60 9.49 3.03
C THR A 123 6.66 10.03 1.95
N GLU A 124 5.77 10.96 2.31
CA GLU A 124 4.82 11.56 1.37
C GLU A 124 5.56 12.31 0.25
N THR A 125 6.54 13.15 0.60
CA THR A 125 7.36 13.89 -0.35
C THR A 125 8.14 12.96 -1.28
N LEU A 126 8.79 11.92 -0.74
CA LEU A 126 9.49 10.92 -1.55
C LEU A 126 8.54 10.11 -2.43
N SER A 127 7.36 9.73 -1.93
CA SER A 127 6.36 8.98 -2.70
C SER A 127 5.88 9.79 -3.91
N ASN A 128 5.62 11.09 -3.70
CA ASN A 128 5.21 11.97 -4.79
C ASN A 128 6.34 12.24 -5.79
N LEU A 129 7.59 12.37 -5.32
CA LEU A 129 8.76 12.50 -6.17
C LEU A 129 9.03 11.22 -6.97
N GLY A 130 8.92 10.05 -6.34
CA GLY A 130 9.05 8.76 -7.01
C GLY A 130 7.96 8.55 -8.07
N TYR A 131 6.72 8.93 -7.78
CA TYR A 131 5.63 8.92 -8.77
C TYR A 131 5.91 9.89 -9.93
N LEU A 132 6.49 11.06 -9.64
CA LEU A 132 6.91 11.99 -10.68
C LEU A 132 7.94 11.32 -11.60
N TYR A 133 9.00 10.72 -11.04
CA TYR A 133 9.99 10.00 -11.85
C TYR A 133 9.38 8.85 -12.65
N GLN A 134 8.50 8.07 -12.03
CA GLN A 134 7.78 6.96 -12.65
C GLN A 134 6.94 7.43 -13.85
N SER A 135 6.13 8.48 -13.67
CA SER A 135 5.27 9.04 -14.73
C SER A 135 6.05 9.58 -15.94
N ASN A 136 7.34 9.86 -15.77
CA ASN A 136 8.24 10.30 -16.84
C ASN A 136 9.23 9.21 -17.26
N GLN A 137 8.95 7.94 -16.91
CA GLN A 137 9.74 6.77 -17.29
C GLN A 137 11.21 6.82 -16.81
N GLN A 138 11.49 7.60 -15.76
CA GLN A 138 12.80 7.65 -15.11
C GLN A 138 12.88 6.55 -14.05
N TRP A 139 12.79 5.30 -14.49
CA TRP A 139 12.57 4.13 -13.63
C TRP A 139 13.61 3.96 -12.52
N GLN A 140 14.90 4.15 -12.84
CA GLN A 140 15.96 4.02 -11.82
C GLN A 140 15.86 5.09 -10.74
N LEU A 141 15.59 6.35 -11.12
CA LEU A 141 15.39 7.44 -10.15
C LEU A 141 14.13 7.22 -9.31
N ALA A 142 13.06 6.69 -9.92
CA ALA A 142 11.85 6.31 -9.20
C ALA A 142 12.16 5.23 -8.15
N TYR A 143 12.90 4.19 -8.53
CA TYR A 143 13.34 3.12 -7.63
C TYR A 143 14.16 3.69 -6.47
N ASP A 144 15.20 4.47 -6.78
CA ASP A 144 16.12 5.03 -5.78
C ASP A 144 15.40 5.98 -4.80
N THR A 145 14.30 6.61 -5.25
CA THR A 145 13.44 7.48 -4.42
C THR A 145 12.44 6.67 -3.58
N TYR A 146 11.87 5.60 -4.13
CA TYR A 146 10.90 4.75 -3.43
C TYR A 146 11.53 3.89 -2.33
N VAL A 147 12.80 3.46 -2.47
CA VAL A 147 13.50 2.71 -1.41
C VAL A 147 13.47 3.44 -0.05
N PRO A 148 14.00 4.67 0.09
CA PRO A 148 14.00 5.37 1.38
C PRO A 148 12.57 5.73 1.86
N ALA A 149 11.62 5.91 0.93
CA ALA A 149 10.21 6.10 1.29
C ALA A 149 9.65 4.84 1.98
N ILE A 150 9.87 3.67 1.38
CA ILE A 150 9.42 2.38 1.93
C ILE A 150 10.13 2.08 3.26
N GLU A 151 11.43 2.37 3.37
CA GLU A 151 12.15 2.21 4.63
C GLU A 151 11.56 3.09 5.75
N THR A 152 11.12 4.30 5.42
CA THR A 152 10.46 5.19 6.38
C THR A 152 9.07 4.67 6.74
N VAL A 153 8.31 4.12 5.80
CA VAL A 153 7.04 3.42 6.08
C VAL A 153 7.25 2.25 7.02
N GLU A 154 8.25 1.41 6.75
CA GLU A 154 8.53 0.24 7.59
C GLU A 154 9.01 0.64 8.99
N PHE A 155 9.76 1.74 9.10
CA PHE A 155 10.10 2.34 10.38
C PHE A 155 8.84 2.80 11.15
N LEU A 156 7.97 3.56 10.50
CA LEU A 156 6.71 4.03 11.10
C LEU A 156 5.81 2.87 11.53
N ARG A 157 5.70 1.81 10.72
CA ARG A 157 4.89 0.63 11.04
C ARG A 157 5.35 -0.09 12.30
N GLY A 158 6.67 -0.18 12.51
CA GLY A 158 7.23 -0.76 13.72
C GLY A 158 6.72 -0.03 14.97
N GLU A 159 6.78 1.30 14.99
CA GLU A 159 6.51 2.09 16.20
C GLU A 159 5.02 2.13 16.61
N ILE A 160 4.08 1.95 15.68
CA ILE A 160 2.66 2.12 15.99
C ILE A 160 2.09 0.86 16.65
N GLN A 161 2.08 0.82 17.99
CA GLN A 161 1.40 -0.25 18.76
C GLN A 161 -0.11 -0.28 18.46
N SER A 162 -0.71 -1.47 18.43
CA SER A 162 -2.06 -1.78 17.92
C SER A 162 -3.16 -0.81 18.40
N GLY A 163 -3.83 -0.12 17.47
CA GLY A 163 -5.00 0.73 17.73
C GLY A 163 -5.18 1.87 16.73
N ASP A 164 -6.40 2.01 16.18
CA ASP A 164 -7.00 3.22 15.59
C ASP A 164 -7.19 3.36 14.06
N GLU A 165 -8.28 4.07 13.69
CA GLU A 165 -8.75 4.41 12.33
C GLU A 165 -7.68 5.12 11.47
N SER A 166 -6.77 5.86 12.09
CA SER A 166 -5.64 6.53 11.43
C SER A 166 -4.72 5.53 10.72
N LYS A 167 -4.59 4.30 11.22
CA LYS A 167 -3.80 3.24 10.57
C LYS A 167 -4.37 2.80 9.24
N GLN A 168 -5.71 2.82 9.08
CA GLN A 168 -6.34 2.36 7.85
C GLN A 168 -6.07 3.34 6.71
N LYS A 169 -6.17 4.64 6.98
CA LYS A 169 -5.84 5.70 6.00
C LYS A 169 -4.38 5.67 5.59
N LEU A 170 -3.46 5.58 6.57
CA LEU A 170 -2.02 5.48 6.29
C LEU A 170 -1.67 4.17 5.56
N ALA A 171 -2.32 3.05 5.89
CA ALA A 171 -2.11 1.79 5.18
C ALA A 171 -2.54 1.87 3.70
N GLU A 172 -3.66 2.54 3.40
CA GLU A 172 -4.11 2.76 2.01
C GLU A 172 -3.13 3.65 1.23
N GLU A 173 -2.60 4.70 1.85
CA GLU A 173 -1.59 5.58 1.24
C GLU A 173 -0.27 4.85 0.99
N TRP A 174 0.22 4.09 1.96
CA TRP A 174 1.42 3.29 1.83
C TRP A 174 1.28 2.20 0.78
N ASN A 175 0.08 1.62 0.61
CA ASN A 175 -0.15 0.65 -0.45
C ASN A 175 0.12 1.23 -1.84
N LYS A 176 -0.19 2.51 -2.09
CA LYS A 176 0.11 3.15 -3.38
C LYS A 176 1.61 3.21 -3.65
N LEU A 177 2.41 3.50 -2.63
CA LEU A 177 3.87 3.48 -2.72
C LEU A 177 4.39 2.08 -3.12
N TYR A 178 3.87 1.03 -2.48
CA TYR A 178 4.25 -0.35 -2.83
C TYR A 178 3.82 -0.73 -4.27
N LEU A 179 2.63 -0.33 -4.69
CA LEU A 179 2.17 -0.57 -6.07
C LEU A 179 3.12 0.08 -7.09
N GLY A 180 3.50 1.34 -6.86
CA GLY A 180 4.45 2.05 -7.71
C GLY A 180 5.84 1.38 -7.72
N MET A 181 6.33 0.93 -6.57
CA MET A 181 7.60 0.23 -6.47
C MET A 181 7.62 -1.09 -7.24
N VAL A 182 6.56 -1.90 -7.14
CA VAL A 182 6.45 -3.17 -7.86
C VAL A 182 6.46 -2.92 -9.37
N GLU A 183 5.72 -1.93 -9.85
CA GLU A 183 5.71 -1.55 -11.26
C GLU A 183 7.11 -1.11 -11.74
N VAL A 184 7.77 -0.23 -10.99
CA VAL A 184 9.15 0.21 -11.29
C VAL A 184 10.11 -0.97 -11.32
N CYS A 185 10.01 -1.93 -10.40
CA CYS A 185 10.85 -3.13 -10.41
C CYS A 185 10.63 -3.98 -11.66
N ILE A 186 9.38 -4.11 -12.13
CA ILE A 186 9.05 -4.86 -13.34
C ILE A 186 9.63 -4.18 -14.58
N GLU A 187 9.48 -2.86 -14.70
CA GLU A 187 10.04 -2.07 -15.82
C GLU A 187 11.58 -2.07 -15.84
N LEU A 188 12.22 -2.21 -14.67
CA LEU A 188 13.67 -2.38 -14.52
C LEU A 188 14.15 -3.84 -14.69
N GLU A 189 13.25 -4.78 -15.02
CA GLU A 189 13.52 -6.22 -15.10
C GLU A 189 14.03 -6.86 -13.79
N ARG A 190 13.76 -6.22 -12.65
CA ARG A 190 14.11 -6.66 -11.29
C ARG A 190 12.99 -7.52 -10.69
N TYR A 191 12.68 -8.63 -11.36
CA TYR A 191 11.51 -9.46 -11.04
C TYR A 191 11.55 -10.10 -9.65
N THR A 192 12.75 -10.45 -9.16
CA THR A 192 12.97 -10.97 -7.80
C THR A 192 12.57 -9.93 -6.74
N GLU A 193 12.98 -8.68 -6.92
CA GLU A 193 12.65 -7.60 -6.01
C GLU A 193 11.15 -7.27 -6.08
N ALA A 194 10.56 -7.33 -7.28
CA ALA A 194 9.14 -7.09 -7.48
C ALA A 194 8.27 -8.01 -6.60
N ILE A 195 8.51 -9.33 -6.60
CA ILE A 195 7.74 -10.26 -5.78
C ILE A 195 8.00 -10.08 -4.26
N GLU A 196 9.22 -9.71 -3.88
CA GLU A 196 9.52 -9.38 -2.48
C GLU A 196 8.74 -8.14 -2.01
N TYR A 197 8.62 -7.10 -2.85
CA TYR A 197 7.80 -5.92 -2.54
C TYR A 197 6.30 -6.23 -2.57
N VAL A 198 5.84 -7.12 -3.45
CA VAL A 198 4.47 -7.64 -3.43
C VAL A 198 4.16 -8.27 -2.07
N GLU A 199 5.03 -9.17 -1.59
CA GLU A 199 4.88 -9.82 -0.29
C GLU A 199 4.97 -8.84 0.89
N ARG A 200 5.86 -7.83 0.82
CA ARG A 200 5.93 -6.75 1.82
C ARG A 200 4.63 -5.93 1.91
N SER A 201 3.96 -5.73 0.77
CA SER A 201 2.70 -4.98 0.71
C SER A 201 1.50 -5.78 1.23
N LYS A 202 1.56 -7.12 1.19
CA LYS A 202 0.44 -8.02 1.51
C LYS A 202 0.50 -8.54 2.93
N ALA A 203 -0.68 -8.78 3.51
CA ALA A 203 -0.91 -9.53 4.74
C ALA A 203 -0.07 -9.09 5.96
N ARG A 204 0.61 -7.94 5.88
CA ARG A 204 1.57 -7.46 6.86
C ARG A 204 0.96 -7.29 8.24
N ASN A 205 -0.20 -6.64 8.32
CA ASN A 205 -0.95 -6.51 9.58
C ASN A 205 -1.26 -7.86 10.22
N LEU A 206 -1.56 -8.90 9.42
CA LEU A 206 -1.83 -10.24 9.95
C LEU A 206 -0.55 -10.94 10.39
N VAL A 207 0.55 -10.79 9.65
CA VAL A 207 1.87 -11.30 10.02
C VAL A 207 2.36 -10.61 11.30
N GLU A 208 2.21 -9.29 11.41
CA GLU A 208 2.50 -8.50 12.59
C GLU A 208 1.62 -8.91 13.77
N LEU A 209 0.31 -9.17 13.57
CA LEU A 209 -0.54 -9.69 14.64
C LEU A 209 -0.06 -11.06 15.13
N PHE A 210 0.47 -11.93 14.26
CA PHE A 210 1.05 -13.21 14.66
C PHE A 210 2.41 -13.06 15.35
N ALA A 211 3.24 -12.13 14.90
CA ALA A 211 4.55 -11.80 15.45
C ALA A 211 4.43 -11.12 16.82
N ASN A 212 3.51 -10.15 16.93
CA ASN A 212 3.33 -9.28 18.08
C ASN A 212 2.43 -9.87 19.17
N ARG A 213 1.80 -11.04 18.94
CA ARG A 213 0.88 -11.67 19.91
C ARG A 213 1.51 -11.92 21.29
N ASP A 214 2.82 -12.16 21.32
CA ASP A 214 3.56 -12.59 22.51
C ASP A 214 4.84 -11.77 22.76
N ILE A 215 4.91 -10.50 22.34
CA ILE A 215 6.08 -9.63 22.63
C ILE A 215 6.03 -9.17 24.09
N LYS A 216 6.52 -10.03 24.96
CA LYS A 216 7.09 -9.65 26.25
C LYS A 216 8.52 -10.14 26.26
N PRO A 217 9.46 -9.35 26.79
CA PRO A 217 10.82 -9.82 26.86
C PRO A 217 10.86 -11.04 27.78
N LYS A 218 11.51 -12.10 27.29
CA LYS A 218 11.53 -13.43 27.89
C LYS A 218 12.64 -13.50 28.94
N GLY A 219 12.45 -14.32 29.97
CA GLY A 219 13.43 -14.48 31.04
C GLY A 219 13.09 -13.65 32.28
N ASN A 220 14.02 -13.62 33.24
CA ASN A 220 13.78 -13.08 34.59
C ASN A 220 14.09 -11.58 34.66
N ILE A 221 13.31 -10.79 33.94
CA ILE A 221 13.51 -9.34 33.82
C ILE A 221 12.81 -8.64 35.00
N PRO A 222 13.48 -7.69 35.69
CA PRO A 222 12.89 -6.96 36.80
C PRO A 222 11.60 -6.22 36.40
N GLU A 223 10.60 -6.25 37.29
CA GLU A 223 9.31 -5.57 37.07
C GLU A 223 9.47 -4.04 36.91
N THR A 224 10.52 -3.46 37.51
CA THR A 224 10.91 -2.06 37.32
C THR A 224 11.29 -1.75 35.86
N VAL A 225 12.04 -2.63 35.21
CA VAL A 225 12.44 -2.48 33.80
C VAL A 225 11.23 -2.65 32.88
N LEU A 226 10.33 -3.58 33.17
CA LEU A 226 9.08 -3.77 32.42
C LEU A 226 8.13 -2.57 32.53
N ASN A 227 8.05 -1.97 33.71
CA ASN A 227 7.24 -0.77 33.95
C ASN A 227 7.82 0.45 33.24
N GLU A 228 9.15 0.59 33.24
CA GLU A 228 9.84 1.67 32.55
C GLU A 228 9.77 1.53 31.02
N LEU A 229 9.93 0.31 30.50
CA LEU A 229 9.67 -0.03 29.10
C LEU A 229 8.25 0.39 28.69
N SER A 230 7.26 0.01 29.49
CA SER A 230 5.85 0.36 29.25
C SER A 230 5.58 1.86 29.40
N ARG A 231 6.35 2.59 30.23
CA ARG A 231 6.24 4.04 30.40
C ARG A 231 6.79 4.75 29.16
N LEU A 232 8.03 4.45 28.77
CA LEU A 232 8.69 5.05 27.61
C LEU A 232 7.92 4.77 26.32
N SER A 233 7.43 3.54 26.10
CA SER A 233 6.59 3.24 24.92
C SER A 233 5.33 4.09 24.87
N ARG A 234 4.64 4.29 26.00
CA ARG A 234 3.43 5.14 26.06
C ARG A 234 3.74 6.62 25.87
N GLU A 235 4.86 7.11 26.39
CA GLU A 235 5.29 8.50 26.24
C GLU A 235 5.70 8.82 24.79
N ILE A 236 6.45 7.93 24.15
CA ILE A 236 6.77 8.04 22.72
C ILE A 236 5.50 8.06 21.89
N GLU A 237 4.56 7.15 22.15
CA GLU A 237 3.29 7.10 21.43
C GLU A 237 2.46 8.38 21.64
N ALA A 238 2.43 8.92 22.86
CA ALA A 238 1.70 10.14 23.18
C ALA A 238 2.32 11.38 22.52
N GLU A 239 3.64 11.53 22.55
CA GLU A 239 4.34 12.63 21.89
C GLU A 239 4.26 12.52 20.37
N GLN A 240 4.33 11.31 19.81
CA GLN A 240 4.07 11.08 18.38
C GLN A 240 2.65 11.49 17.99
N ARG A 241 1.63 11.05 18.73
CA ARG A 241 0.24 11.46 18.47
C ARG A 241 0.04 12.97 18.63
N ARG A 242 0.72 13.60 19.58
CA ARG A 242 0.68 15.05 19.76
C ARG A 242 1.28 15.77 18.56
N LEU A 243 2.47 15.35 18.11
CA LEU A 243 3.12 15.87 16.91
C LEU A 243 2.27 15.61 15.67
N GLU A 244 1.63 14.44 15.53
CA GLU A 244 0.68 14.15 14.45
C GLU A 244 -0.54 15.07 14.48
N ILE A 245 -1.11 15.38 15.64
CA ILE A 245 -2.26 16.29 15.76
C ILE A 245 -1.84 17.73 15.43
N GLU A 246 -0.67 18.15 15.90
CA GLU A 246 -0.10 19.46 15.57
C GLU A 246 0.21 19.56 14.07
N GLN A 247 0.76 18.48 13.50
CA GLN A 247 0.98 18.31 12.06
C GLN A 247 -0.34 18.25 11.29
N ILE A 248 -1.40 17.63 11.79
CA ILE A 248 -2.74 17.68 11.19
C ILE A 248 -3.26 19.11 11.27
N ASN A 249 -2.95 19.90 12.28
CA ASN A 249 -3.37 21.31 12.29
C ASN A 249 -2.53 22.16 11.32
N CYS A 250 -1.25 21.85 11.10
CA CYS A 250 -0.41 22.45 10.07
C CYS A 250 -0.74 21.96 8.64
N ASN A 251 -1.17 20.70 8.49
CA ASN A 251 -1.57 20.00 7.26
C ASN A 251 -3.10 20.00 7.05
N SER A 252 -3.92 20.54 7.95
CA SER A 252 -5.36 20.83 7.73
C SER A 252 -5.54 22.02 6.79
N ASN A 253 -4.42 22.66 6.47
CA ASN A 253 -4.18 23.43 5.26
C ASN A 253 -4.00 22.56 3.99
N GLY A 254 -4.22 21.24 4.09
CA GLY A 254 -3.95 20.16 3.13
C GLY A 254 -5.05 19.06 3.07
N GLY A 255 -5.97 18.98 4.04
CA GLY A 255 -7.10 18.02 4.01
C GLY A 255 -8.15 18.30 5.09
N ILE A 256 -9.42 18.41 4.71
CA ILE A 256 -10.54 18.80 5.59
C ILE A 256 -10.84 17.69 6.63
N ILE A 257 -10.74 18.00 7.93
CA ILE A 257 -11.85 17.94 8.92
C ILE A 257 -11.58 19.00 10.02
N LEU A 258 -12.50 19.96 10.16
CA LEU A 258 -12.61 20.84 11.33
C LEU A 258 -13.00 20.01 12.55
N ARG A 259 -12.21 20.08 13.63
CA ARG A 259 -12.73 19.86 14.97
C ARG A 259 -12.46 21.09 15.82
N GLU A 260 -13.56 21.69 16.28
CA GLU A 260 -13.60 22.82 17.19
C GLU A 260 -12.79 22.53 18.45
N SER A 261 -11.82 23.39 18.75
CA SER A 261 -11.37 23.73 20.11
C SER A 261 -10.48 24.97 20.04
N ASN A 262 -10.94 26.06 20.64
CA ASN A 262 -10.16 27.28 20.87
C ASN A 262 -8.78 26.95 21.47
N PHE A 263 -7.67 27.29 20.83
CA PHE A 263 -6.41 27.54 21.56
C PHE A 263 -5.50 28.51 20.80
N GLN A 264 -4.95 29.46 21.56
CA GLN A 264 -3.85 30.35 21.16
C GLN A 264 -2.65 29.48 20.74
N ILE A 265 -2.10 29.73 19.55
CA ILE A 265 -0.87 29.11 19.08
C ILE A 265 0.27 30.07 19.43
N ASP A 266 1.04 29.74 20.47
CA ASP A 266 2.40 30.24 20.66
C ASP A 266 3.31 29.40 19.74
N SER A 267 3.62 29.92 18.54
CA SER A 267 4.30 29.20 17.45
C SER A 267 5.83 29.09 17.61
N LEU A 268 6.34 28.84 18.82
CA LEU A 268 7.79 28.85 19.10
C LEU A 268 8.44 27.50 19.50
N THR A 269 7.76 26.34 19.41
CA THR A 269 8.29 25.10 20.05
C THR A 269 8.54 23.85 19.19
N THR A 270 8.17 23.80 17.91
CA THR A 270 8.27 22.54 17.12
C THR A 270 9.70 22.00 16.94
N SER A 271 10.73 22.84 16.90
CA SER A 271 12.13 22.37 16.87
C SER A 271 12.57 21.70 18.19
N SER A 272 12.04 22.15 19.32
CA SER A 272 12.35 21.55 20.64
C SER A 272 11.62 20.21 20.83
N ASP A 273 10.43 20.08 20.26
CA ASP A 273 9.57 18.90 20.44
C ASP A 273 10.06 17.69 19.60
N SER A 274 10.60 17.92 18.40
CA SER A 274 11.30 16.87 17.62
C SER A 274 12.56 16.35 18.32
N ILE A 275 13.30 17.24 19.00
CA ILE A 275 14.47 16.88 19.82
C ILE A 275 14.03 16.05 21.05
N HIS A 276 12.87 16.38 21.64
CA HIS A 276 12.33 15.64 22.77
C HIS A 276 11.96 14.19 22.38
N LEU A 277 11.27 14.00 21.25
CA LEU A 277 10.94 12.67 20.73
C LEU A 277 12.20 11.84 20.45
N THR A 278 13.21 12.46 19.82
CA THR A 278 14.51 11.80 19.54
C THR A 278 15.16 11.33 20.83
N LYS A 279 15.15 12.15 21.88
CA LYS A 279 15.70 11.80 23.19
C LYS A 279 14.94 10.66 23.90
N LEU A 280 13.60 10.64 23.78
CA LEU A 280 12.80 9.53 24.32
C LEU A 280 13.12 8.20 23.62
N ARG A 281 13.35 8.25 22.30
CA ARG A 281 13.80 7.08 21.52
C ARG A 281 15.17 6.59 21.97
N GLU A 282 16.14 7.49 22.13
CA GLU A 282 17.47 7.15 22.65
C GLU A 282 17.39 6.46 24.02
N GLN A 283 16.53 6.96 24.93
CA GLN A 283 16.33 6.36 26.24
C GLN A 283 15.69 4.96 26.17
N LEU A 284 14.76 4.76 25.24
CA LEU A 284 14.14 3.46 25.01
C LEU A 284 15.15 2.45 24.47
N ASP A 285 15.96 2.87 23.49
CA ASP A 285 17.00 2.04 22.87
C ASP A 285 18.09 1.68 23.89
N GLU A 286 18.52 2.63 24.74
CA GLU A 286 19.44 2.38 25.85
C GLU A 286 18.86 1.36 26.85
N LEU A 287 17.59 1.50 27.23
CA LEU A 287 16.94 0.57 28.16
C LEU A 287 16.86 -0.84 27.59
N ILE A 288 16.53 -0.99 26.30
CA ILE A 288 16.55 -2.30 25.64
C ILE A 288 17.97 -2.86 25.63
N ALA A 289 18.94 -2.08 25.15
CA ALA A 289 20.32 -2.54 24.95
C ALA A 289 21.03 -2.90 26.28
N CYS A 290 20.80 -2.14 27.34
CA CYS A 290 21.50 -2.32 28.62
C CYS A 290 20.80 -3.30 29.56
N GLU A 291 19.47 -3.28 29.63
CA GLU A 291 18.73 -4.01 30.67
C GLU A 291 17.99 -5.24 30.13
N ILE A 292 17.63 -5.26 28.85
CA ILE A 292 16.81 -6.34 28.26
C ILE A 292 17.66 -7.27 27.38
N THR A 293 18.42 -6.76 26.42
CA THR A 293 19.25 -7.54 25.50
C THR A 293 20.23 -8.51 26.18
N PRO A 294 20.80 -8.22 27.37
CA PRO A 294 21.64 -9.20 28.09
C PRO A 294 20.86 -10.44 28.59
N ILE A 295 19.56 -10.31 28.83
CA ILE A 295 18.68 -11.36 29.37
C ILE A 295 17.90 -12.05 28.24
N ASP A 296 17.33 -11.26 27.33
CA ASP A 296 16.66 -11.70 26.12
C ASP A 296 17.34 -11.07 24.90
N ARG A 297 18.32 -11.79 24.35
CA ARG A 297 19.11 -11.31 23.20
C ARG A 297 18.26 -11.09 21.94
N ASP A 298 17.13 -11.77 21.85
CA ASP A 298 16.26 -11.73 20.68
C ASP A 298 15.07 -10.76 20.87
N PHE A 299 15.02 -10.03 21.99
CA PHE A 299 13.94 -9.10 22.26
C PHE A 299 14.03 -7.83 21.41
N SER A 300 12.90 -7.50 20.78
CA SER A 300 12.61 -6.20 20.19
C SER A 300 11.20 -5.80 20.60
N LEU A 301 10.98 -4.52 20.92
CA LEU A 301 9.67 -3.95 21.25
C LEU A 301 8.66 -4.10 20.11
N THR A 302 9.16 -4.20 18.90
CA THR A 302 8.41 -4.33 17.67
C THR A 302 9.07 -5.47 16.92
N GLN A 303 8.34 -6.55 16.64
CA GLN A 303 8.91 -7.58 15.79
C GLN A 303 8.86 -7.01 14.37
N LYS A 304 9.97 -6.43 13.92
CA LYS A 304 10.14 -6.08 12.52
C LYS A 304 9.94 -7.37 11.74
N VAL A 305 8.84 -7.45 11.00
CA VAL A 305 8.58 -8.62 10.19
C VAL A 305 9.57 -8.55 9.03
N GLU A 306 10.57 -9.42 9.02
CA GLU A 306 11.55 -9.39 7.95
C GLU A 306 10.87 -9.81 6.63
N PRO A 307 11.14 -9.10 5.51
CA PRO A 307 10.65 -9.51 4.21
C PRO A 307 11.10 -10.94 3.88
N ILE A 308 10.23 -11.74 3.26
CA ILE A 308 10.61 -13.07 2.79
C ILE A 308 11.45 -12.93 1.50
N PRO A 309 12.73 -13.39 1.49
CA PRO A 309 13.54 -13.35 0.27
C PRO A 309 12.99 -14.31 -0.78
N TYR A 310 13.16 -13.99 -2.06
CA TYR A 310 12.66 -14.85 -3.14
C TYR A 310 13.15 -16.30 -3.04
N LYS A 311 14.41 -16.50 -2.66
CA LYS A 311 14.97 -17.84 -2.45
C LYS A 311 14.15 -18.65 -1.45
N ASP A 312 13.67 -18.02 -0.39
CA ASP A 312 12.83 -18.67 0.61
C ASP A 312 11.42 -18.93 0.06
N ILE A 313 10.88 -18.02 -0.76
CA ILE A 313 9.63 -18.25 -1.50
C ILE A 313 9.75 -19.49 -2.40
N GLN A 314 10.88 -19.67 -3.09
CA GLN A 314 11.14 -20.87 -3.88
C GLN A 314 11.22 -22.15 -3.03
N THR A 315 11.71 -22.08 -1.79
CA THR A 315 11.65 -23.28 -0.92
C THR A 315 10.22 -23.68 -0.52
N LEU A 316 9.25 -22.78 -0.70
CA LEU A 316 7.84 -23.12 -0.47
C LEU A 316 7.28 -23.99 -1.59
N THR A 317 7.86 -23.94 -2.79
CA THR A 317 7.55 -24.86 -3.88
C THR A 317 8.38 -26.15 -3.73
N GLY A 318 7.70 -27.29 -3.60
CA GLY A 318 8.36 -28.59 -3.75
C GLY A 318 8.71 -28.86 -5.21
N GLU A 319 9.44 -29.94 -5.50
CA GLU A 319 9.95 -30.26 -6.86
C GLU A 319 8.90 -30.15 -7.98
N ASN A 320 7.64 -30.55 -7.71
CA ASN A 320 6.52 -30.53 -8.67
C ASN A 320 5.38 -29.56 -8.27
N THR A 321 5.69 -28.50 -7.52
CA THR A 321 4.69 -27.50 -7.09
C THR A 321 4.98 -26.13 -7.69
N ALA A 322 3.96 -25.45 -8.21
CA ALA A 322 4.03 -24.05 -8.61
C ALA A 322 3.22 -23.16 -7.65
N ILE A 323 3.66 -21.92 -7.47
CA ILE A 323 2.85 -20.84 -6.86
C ILE A 323 2.40 -19.92 -7.98
N LEU A 324 1.09 -19.62 -8.02
CA LEU A 324 0.51 -18.55 -8.81
C LEU A 324 0.04 -17.45 -7.87
N GLU A 325 0.64 -16.29 -7.99
CA GLU A 325 0.33 -15.14 -7.16
C GLU A 325 -0.14 -13.97 -8.00
N TRP A 326 -1.38 -13.53 -7.76
CA TRP A 326 -1.95 -12.37 -8.43
C TRP A 326 -1.58 -11.10 -7.69
N TYR A 327 -1.37 -10.02 -8.43
CA TYR A 327 -1.21 -8.68 -7.89
C TYR A 327 -1.94 -7.66 -8.75
N ILE A 328 -2.84 -6.89 -8.15
CA ILE A 328 -3.75 -5.97 -8.84
C ILE A 328 -3.30 -4.55 -8.52
N THR A 329 -2.94 -3.79 -9.54
CA THR A 329 -2.51 -2.38 -9.41
C THR A 329 -3.67 -1.42 -9.64
N GLY A 330 -3.39 -0.20 -10.12
CA GLY A 330 -4.40 0.81 -10.45
C GLY A 330 -4.88 0.75 -11.90
N ASP A 331 -4.17 0.03 -12.77
CA ASP A 331 -4.33 0.07 -14.23
C ASP A 331 -4.02 -1.28 -14.93
N LYS A 332 -3.41 -2.22 -14.23
CA LYS A 332 -3.06 -3.57 -14.71
C LYS A 332 -3.09 -4.57 -13.56
N PHE A 333 -2.93 -5.84 -13.88
CA PHE A 333 -2.63 -6.86 -12.90
C PHE A 333 -1.55 -7.81 -13.41
N PHE A 334 -0.83 -8.40 -12.47
CA PHE A 334 0.27 -9.30 -12.72
C PHE A 334 -0.04 -10.67 -12.13
N THR A 335 0.46 -11.71 -12.79
CA THR A 335 0.52 -13.06 -12.23
C THR A 335 1.99 -13.46 -12.14
N PHE A 336 2.47 -13.66 -10.91
CA PHE A 336 3.78 -14.20 -10.63
C PHE A 336 3.68 -15.72 -10.59
N ILE A 337 4.49 -16.37 -11.42
CA ILE A 337 4.62 -17.83 -11.50
C ILE A 337 5.98 -18.19 -10.91
N ILE A 338 5.97 -18.96 -9.83
CA ILE A 338 7.17 -19.30 -9.08
C ILE A 338 7.28 -20.82 -9.03
N THR A 339 8.43 -21.35 -9.45
CA THR A 339 8.78 -22.77 -9.33
C THR A 339 10.20 -22.95 -8.77
N PRO A 340 10.56 -24.17 -8.33
CA PRO A 340 11.91 -24.43 -7.84
C PRO A 340 12.99 -24.24 -8.92
N GLN A 341 12.63 -24.37 -10.19
CA GLN A 341 13.58 -24.39 -11.31
C GLN A 341 13.84 -23.01 -11.91
N THR A 342 13.01 -22.01 -11.62
CA THR A 342 13.13 -20.66 -12.20
C THR A 342 14.00 -19.76 -11.31
N PRO A 343 15.17 -19.26 -11.77
CA PRO A 343 16.04 -18.41 -10.95
C PRO A 343 15.44 -17.03 -10.63
N THR A 344 14.46 -16.59 -11.42
CA THR A 344 13.65 -15.39 -11.22
C THR A 344 12.18 -15.74 -11.47
N PRO A 345 11.21 -15.06 -10.84
CA PRO A 345 9.80 -15.36 -11.08
C PRO A 345 9.43 -15.05 -12.53
N ILE A 346 8.60 -15.90 -13.14
CA ILE A 346 8.01 -15.62 -14.46
C ILE A 346 6.81 -14.71 -14.22
N ILE A 347 6.73 -13.59 -14.93
CA ILE A 347 5.67 -12.60 -14.77
C ILE A 347 4.81 -12.60 -16.02
N TRP A 348 3.52 -12.82 -15.85
CA TRP A 348 2.52 -12.49 -16.85
C TRP A 348 1.86 -11.15 -16.48
N GLN A 349 1.70 -10.27 -17.46
CA GLN A 349 1.14 -8.92 -17.29
C GLN A 349 -0.12 -8.76 -18.15
N SER A 350 -1.17 -8.19 -17.56
CA SER A 350 -2.41 -7.85 -18.25
C SER A 350 -2.29 -6.55 -19.07
N SER A 351 -3.19 -6.36 -20.03
CA SER A 351 -3.42 -5.04 -20.60
C SER A 351 -4.24 -4.15 -19.66
N THR A 352 -4.37 -2.86 -20.00
CA THR A 352 -5.27 -1.94 -19.31
C THR A 352 -6.73 -2.30 -19.55
N GLU A 353 -7.07 -2.78 -20.75
CA GLU A 353 -8.41 -3.26 -21.10
C GLU A 353 -8.80 -4.48 -20.26
N ASP A 354 -7.87 -5.42 -20.03
CA ASP A 354 -8.11 -6.58 -19.17
C ASP A 354 -8.38 -6.14 -17.72
N PHE A 355 -7.66 -5.13 -17.22
CA PHE A 355 -7.88 -4.58 -15.89
C PHE A 355 -9.24 -3.89 -15.77
N GLU A 356 -9.60 -3.05 -16.74
CA GLU A 356 -10.93 -2.42 -16.79
C GLU A 356 -12.04 -3.48 -16.85
N ALA A 357 -11.86 -4.54 -17.65
CA ALA A 357 -12.78 -5.66 -17.69
C ALA A 357 -12.90 -6.36 -16.34
N LEU A 358 -11.78 -6.57 -15.62
CA LEU A 358 -11.77 -7.18 -14.29
C LEU A 358 -12.52 -6.32 -13.25
N VAL A 359 -12.30 -5.01 -13.25
CA VAL A 359 -12.99 -4.06 -12.36
C VAL A 359 -14.48 -4.03 -12.66
N ASN A 360 -14.86 -3.88 -13.92
CA ASN A 360 -16.26 -3.89 -14.36
C ASN A 360 -16.95 -5.21 -14.00
N TRP A 361 -16.29 -6.34 -14.24
CA TRP A 361 -16.78 -7.66 -13.87
C TRP A 361 -17.07 -7.77 -12.37
N TYR A 362 -16.16 -7.28 -11.53
CA TYR A 362 -16.31 -7.30 -10.08
C TYR A 362 -17.47 -6.40 -9.62
N ASP A 363 -17.56 -5.18 -10.15
CA ASP A 363 -18.61 -4.23 -9.80
C ASP A 363 -20.00 -4.75 -10.20
N GLU A 364 -20.11 -5.36 -11.38
CA GLU A 364 -21.35 -6.01 -11.81
C GLU A 364 -21.71 -7.22 -10.93
N TYR A 365 -20.73 -8.06 -10.56
CA TYR A 365 -20.99 -9.20 -9.67
C TYR A 365 -21.47 -8.71 -8.30
N ARG A 366 -20.76 -7.73 -7.73
CA ARG A 366 -21.09 -7.13 -6.44
C ARG A 366 -22.48 -6.51 -6.45
N LYS A 367 -22.83 -5.78 -7.51
CA LYS A 367 -24.16 -5.21 -7.69
C LYS A 367 -25.25 -6.29 -7.74
N ASP A 368 -25.09 -7.31 -8.58
CA ASP A 368 -26.03 -8.43 -8.68
C ASP A 368 -26.16 -9.18 -7.33
N TYR A 369 -25.06 -9.31 -6.58
CA TYR A 369 -25.04 -9.92 -5.26
C TYR A 369 -25.77 -9.05 -4.21
N GLU A 370 -25.49 -7.76 -4.14
CA GLU A 370 -26.13 -6.82 -3.21
C GLU A 370 -27.63 -6.68 -3.46
N GLU A 371 -28.05 -6.58 -4.73
CA GLU A 371 -29.46 -6.50 -5.13
C GLU A 371 -30.27 -7.76 -4.80
N SER A 372 -29.58 -8.89 -4.54
CA SER A 372 -30.16 -10.17 -4.15
C SER A 372 -30.30 -10.40 -2.64
N LYS A 373 -29.82 -9.47 -1.81
CA LYS A 373 -29.93 -9.56 -0.34
C LYS A 373 -31.37 -9.52 0.20
N PRO A 374 -32.35 -8.81 -0.40
CA PRO A 374 -33.73 -8.83 0.08
C PRO A 374 -34.34 -10.24 -0.07
N PRO A 375 -35.00 -10.80 0.96
CA PRO A 375 -35.46 -12.19 0.99
C PRO A 375 -36.50 -12.56 -0.09
N GLU A 376 -37.11 -11.55 -0.72
CA GLU A 376 -38.17 -11.72 -1.73
C GLU A 376 -37.63 -11.89 -3.17
N ARG A 377 -36.32 -11.73 -3.40
CA ARG A 377 -35.73 -11.80 -4.75
C ARG A 377 -34.94 -13.09 -4.96
N LYS A 378 -35.17 -13.75 -6.10
CA LYS A 378 -34.34 -14.90 -6.53
C LYS A 378 -32.89 -14.42 -6.75
N PRO A 379 -31.87 -15.17 -6.29
CA PRO A 379 -30.48 -14.75 -6.40
C PRO A 379 -29.98 -14.85 -7.84
N GLN A 380 -30.16 -13.78 -8.62
CA GLN A 380 -29.77 -13.69 -10.03
C GLN A 380 -28.26 -13.97 -10.22
N TRP A 381 -27.43 -13.57 -9.26
CA TRP A 381 -25.99 -13.85 -9.29
C TRP A 381 -25.68 -15.35 -9.34
N LYS A 382 -26.47 -16.21 -8.69
CA LYS A 382 -26.26 -17.68 -8.72
C LYS A 382 -26.54 -18.24 -10.11
N GLN A 383 -27.56 -17.75 -10.79
CA GLN A 383 -27.93 -18.20 -12.13
C GLN A 383 -26.88 -17.80 -13.17
N LYS A 384 -26.29 -16.61 -13.02
CA LYS A 384 -25.23 -16.10 -13.89
C LYS A 384 -23.82 -16.55 -13.48
N LEU A 385 -23.66 -17.29 -12.38
CA LEU A 385 -22.35 -17.58 -11.79
C LEU A 385 -21.45 -18.33 -12.76
N ALA A 386 -21.97 -19.37 -13.44
CA ALA A 386 -21.18 -20.17 -14.37
C ALA A 386 -20.63 -19.34 -15.55
N SER A 387 -21.46 -18.48 -16.16
CA SER A 387 -21.00 -17.60 -17.24
C SER A 387 -20.07 -16.51 -16.74
N ARG A 388 -20.27 -16.00 -15.51
CA ARG A 388 -19.36 -15.03 -14.88
C ARG A 388 -17.99 -15.64 -14.60
N LEU A 389 -17.93 -16.88 -14.10
CA LEU A 389 -16.66 -17.58 -13.87
C LEU A 389 -15.93 -17.89 -15.18
N GLN A 390 -16.65 -18.23 -16.24
CA GLN A 390 -16.07 -18.36 -17.58
C GLN A 390 -15.43 -17.05 -18.05
N ASN A 391 -16.15 -15.94 -17.93
CA ASN A 391 -15.62 -14.64 -18.32
C ASN A 391 -14.45 -14.19 -17.41
N LEU A 392 -14.47 -14.53 -16.12
CA LEU A 392 -13.33 -14.28 -15.23
C LEU A 392 -12.08 -15.07 -15.66
N ALA A 393 -12.24 -16.32 -16.09
CA ALA A 393 -11.13 -17.14 -16.57
C ALA A 393 -10.47 -16.54 -17.83
N GLU A 394 -11.30 -16.01 -18.74
CA GLU A 394 -10.85 -15.29 -19.94
C GLU A 394 -10.14 -13.99 -19.59
N ILE A 395 -10.72 -13.17 -18.70
CA ILE A 395 -10.11 -11.91 -18.23
C ILE A 395 -8.75 -12.19 -17.57
N LEU A 396 -8.64 -13.24 -16.77
CA LEU A 396 -7.39 -13.61 -16.11
C LEU A 396 -6.39 -14.34 -17.02
N HIS A 397 -6.75 -14.61 -18.29
CA HIS A 397 -5.92 -15.32 -19.27
C HIS A 397 -5.33 -16.63 -18.74
N LEU A 398 -6.13 -17.44 -18.04
CA LEU A 398 -5.64 -18.67 -17.40
C LEU A 398 -4.93 -19.63 -18.36
N ASP A 399 -5.43 -19.76 -19.58
CA ASP A 399 -4.83 -20.63 -20.61
C ASP A 399 -3.39 -20.19 -20.93
N ARG A 400 -3.13 -18.87 -21.02
CA ARG A 400 -1.78 -18.32 -21.24
C ARG A 400 -0.89 -18.47 -20.01
N ILE A 401 -1.45 -18.32 -18.81
CA ILE A 401 -0.69 -18.53 -17.57
C ILE A 401 -0.23 -19.99 -17.48
N LEU A 402 -1.07 -20.95 -17.83
CA LEU A 402 -0.75 -22.38 -17.81
C LEU A 402 0.37 -22.77 -18.78
N GLU A 403 0.43 -22.16 -19.97
CA GLU A 403 1.53 -22.35 -20.93
C GLU A 403 2.90 -22.00 -20.34
N ASN A 404 2.93 -21.07 -19.37
CA ASN A 404 4.14 -20.58 -18.75
C ASN A 404 4.58 -21.37 -17.51
N ILE A 405 3.81 -22.38 -17.06
CA ILE A 405 4.18 -23.21 -15.92
C ILE A 405 5.16 -24.32 -16.38
N PRO A 406 6.41 -24.35 -15.88
CA PRO A 406 7.35 -25.42 -16.18
C PRO A 406 6.79 -26.81 -15.79
N LYS A 407 6.96 -27.80 -16.67
CA LYS A 407 6.58 -29.20 -16.43
C LYS A 407 7.79 -30.04 -15.99
N PRO A 408 7.63 -31.06 -15.13
CA PRO A 408 6.36 -31.54 -14.54
C PRO A 408 5.88 -30.66 -13.37
N CYS A 409 4.57 -30.43 -13.29
CA CYS A 409 3.93 -29.70 -12.19
C CYS A 409 2.59 -30.35 -11.85
N ASP A 410 2.53 -31.00 -10.69
CA ASP A 410 1.38 -31.81 -10.29
C ASP A 410 0.54 -31.12 -9.21
N ARG A 411 1.08 -30.09 -8.56
CA ARG A 411 0.42 -29.38 -7.45
C ARG A 411 0.52 -27.87 -7.63
N LEU A 412 -0.53 -27.17 -7.21
CA LEU A 412 -0.59 -25.71 -7.31
C LEU A 412 -0.93 -25.04 -5.98
N ILE A 413 -0.31 -23.88 -5.74
CA ILE A 413 -0.65 -22.98 -4.64
C ILE A 413 -1.12 -21.67 -5.25
N LEU A 414 -2.35 -21.27 -4.94
CA LEU A 414 -2.95 -20.03 -5.39
C LEU A 414 -2.86 -18.98 -4.30
N ILE A 415 -2.33 -17.81 -4.65
CA ILE A 415 -2.30 -16.62 -3.80
C ILE A 415 -3.09 -15.52 -4.51
N PRO A 416 -4.42 -15.46 -4.30
CA PRO A 416 -5.24 -14.39 -4.83
C PRO A 416 -4.85 -13.03 -4.23
N HIS A 417 -5.37 -11.95 -4.80
CA HIS A 417 -5.20 -10.60 -4.25
C HIS A 417 -6.52 -9.83 -4.25
N ARG A 418 -6.74 -9.06 -3.18
CA ARG A 418 -7.96 -8.26 -2.95
C ARG A 418 -9.22 -9.12 -3.12
N PHE A 419 -10.16 -8.69 -3.96
CA PHE A 419 -11.44 -9.35 -4.15
C PHE A 419 -11.32 -10.73 -4.81
N LEU A 420 -10.18 -11.10 -5.41
CA LEU A 420 -10.00 -12.44 -5.97
C LEU A 420 -10.05 -13.54 -4.89
N HIS A 421 -9.81 -13.20 -3.61
CA HIS A 421 -10.00 -14.13 -2.49
C HIS A 421 -11.46 -14.59 -2.32
N LEU A 422 -12.43 -13.86 -2.88
CA LEU A 422 -13.86 -14.18 -2.77
C LEU A 422 -14.30 -15.26 -3.76
N PHE A 423 -13.46 -15.61 -4.74
CA PHE A 423 -13.84 -16.45 -5.87
C PHE A 423 -13.05 -17.76 -5.91
N PRO A 424 -13.68 -18.87 -6.32
CA PRO A 424 -13.02 -20.17 -6.40
C PRO A 424 -12.14 -20.24 -7.66
N LEU A 425 -10.98 -19.59 -7.64
CA LEU A 425 -10.03 -19.58 -8.78
C LEU A 425 -9.68 -20.99 -9.31
N HIS A 426 -9.60 -22.00 -8.44
CA HIS A 426 -9.36 -23.40 -8.79
C HIS A 426 -10.51 -24.05 -9.60
N ALA A 427 -11.71 -23.48 -9.55
CA ALA A 427 -12.88 -23.95 -10.27
C ALA A 427 -13.15 -23.15 -11.55
N LEU A 428 -12.22 -22.26 -11.94
CA LEU A 428 -12.35 -21.53 -13.19
C LEU A 428 -12.19 -22.49 -14.38
N PRO A 429 -13.06 -22.37 -15.39
CA PRO A 429 -12.99 -23.22 -16.56
C PRO A 429 -11.74 -22.87 -17.39
N ILE A 430 -11.10 -23.89 -17.93
CA ILE A 430 -9.96 -23.76 -18.85
C ILE A 430 -10.44 -24.08 -20.25
N SER A 431 -9.91 -23.36 -21.23
CA SER A 431 -10.22 -23.56 -22.63
C SER A 431 -9.05 -24.28 -23.28
N HIS A 432 -8.81 -25.59 -23.05
CA HIS A 432 -7.81 -26.24 -23.90
C HIS A 432 -7.94 -27.74 -24.17
N GLU A 433 -7.90 -28.02 -25.49
CA GLU A 433 -7.14 -29.11 -26.11
C GLU A 433 -5.64 -28.94 -25.80
N ILE A 434 -5.21 -29.14 -24.55
CA ILE A 434 -3.81 -29.43 -24.27
C ILE A 434 -3.72 -30.95 -24.31
N ASP A 435 -2.83 -31.49 -25.13
CA ASP A 435 -2.51 -32.92 -25.21
C ASP A 435 -2.02 -33.43 -23.83
N PHE A 436 -2.97 -33.70 -22.95
CA PHE A 436 -2.78 -34.45 -21.73
C PHE A 436 -3.31 -35.84 -22.05
N GLU A 437 -2.43 -36.78 -22.36
CA GLU A 437 -2.78 -38.19 -22.28
C GLU A 437 -3.17 -38.48 -20.83
N PRO A 438 -4.43 -38.83 -20.53
CA PRO A 438 -4.78 -39.29 -19.21
C PRO A 438 -4.14 -40.67 -19.05
N GLY A 439 -3.10 -40.73 -18.22
CA GLY A 439 -2.54 -41.99 -17.77
C GLY A 439 -3.63 -42.80 -17.03
N CYS A 440 -4.01 -43.92 -17.66
CA CYS A 440 -4.64 -45.11 -17.09
C CYS A 440 -5.91 -44.94 -16.24
N THR A 441 -7.05 -45.34 -16.82
CA THR A 441 -7.98 -46.24 -16.12
C THR A 441 -8.48 -47.30 -17.09
N ASP A 442 -8.14 -48.56 -16.80
CA ASP A 442 -8.76 -49.73 -17.38
C ASP A 442 -10.27 -49.68 -17.13
N GLU A 443 -11.08 -49.60 -18.18
CA GLU A 443 -12.47 -50.06 -18.13
C GLU A 443 -12.91 -50.44 -19.56
N GLN A 444 -12.73 -51.73 -19.85
CA GLN A 444 -13.56 -52.41 -20.83
C GLN A 444 -14.98 -52.44 -20.27
N ASP A 445 -15.89 -51.59 -20.77
CA ASP A 445 -17.27 -52.01 -20.91
C ASP A 445 -18.09 -51.21 -21.93
N SER A 446 -18.65 -51.98 -22.85
CA SER A 446 -19.82 -51.80 -23.71
C SER A 446 -20.29 -50.40 -24.17
N ALA A 447 -20.26 -50.28 -25.49
CA ALA A 447 -21.13 -49.47 -26.36
C ALA A 447 -22.43 -48.95 -25.74
N ASN A 448 -22.49 -47.63 -25.52
CA ASN A 448 -23.71 -46.84 -25.76
C ASN A 448 -23.33 -45.38 -26.06
N THR A 449 -23.47 -45.02 -27.33
CA THR A 449 -23.43 -43.64 -27.85
C THR A 449 -24.53 -42.80 -27.20
N VAL A 450 -24.16 -42.09 -26.14
CA VAL A 450 -24.76 -40.81 -25.77
C VAL A 450 -23.63 -39.80 -25.91
N SER A 451 -23.86 -38.78 -26.72
CA SER A 451 -23.04 -37.58 -26.84
C SER A 451 -22.60 -37.11 -25.45
N ALA A 452 -21.40 -37.51 -25.03
CA ALA A 452 -20.78 -37.04 -23.81
C ALA A 452 -20.60 -35.53 -23.98
N SER A 453 -21.43 -34.75 -23.29
CA SER A 453 -21.17 -33.34 -23.06
C SER A 453 -19.74 -33.25 -22.55
N LYS A 454 -18.81 -32.72 -23.36
CA LYS A 454 -17.43 -32.45 -22.92
C LYS A 454 -17.54 -31.69 -21.60
N SER A 455 -17.24 -32.37 -20.48
CA SER A 455 -17.19 -31.72 -19.18
C SER A 455 -16.15 -30.62 -19.30
N LYS A 456 -16.54 -29.37 -19.08
CA LYS A 456 -15.59 -28.26 -19.07
C LYS A 456 -14.55 -28.56 -17.99
N LEU A 457 -13.31 -28.78 -18.42
CA LEU A 457 -12.18 -28.97 -17.53
C LEU A 457 -12.01 -27.71 -16.68
N CYS A 458 -11.86 -27.91 -15.38
CA CYS A 458 -11.61 -26.85 -14.43
C CYS A 458 -10.12 -26.82 -14.06
N PHE A 459 -9.68 -25.68 -13.53
CA PHE A 459 -8.29 -25.45 -13.16
C PHE A 459 -7.68 -26.52 -12.24
N LEU A 460 -8.47 -27.02 -11.29
CA LEU A 460 -8.09 -28.13 -10.40
C LEU A 460 -7.79 -29.45 -11.13
N ASP A 461 -8.48 -29.74 -12.23
CA ASP A 461 -8.40 -31.04 -12.91
C ASP A 461 -7.04 -31.28 -13.57
N LEU A 462 -6.26 -30.22 -13.83
CA LEU A 462 -4.92 -30.31 -14.40
C LEU A 462 -3.83 -30.70 -13.40
N PHE A 463 -4.12 -30.66 -12.09
CA PHE A 463 -3.11 -30.83 -11.04
C PHE A 463 -3.50 -32.01 -10.13
N PRO A 464 -3.05 -33.25 -10.43
CA PRO A 464 -3.44 -34.46 -9.68
C PRO A 464 -2.97 -34.44 -8.22
N GLY A 465 -1.90 -33.70 -7.91
CA GLY A 465 -1.41 -33.42 -6.56
C GLY A 465 -2.24 -32.37 -5.80
N GLY A 466 -3.26 -31.79 -6.44
CA GLY A 466 -4.25 -30.88 -5.88
C GLY A 466 -3.90 -29.40 -5.97
N VAL A 467 -4.89 -28.56 -5.70
CA VAL A 467 -4.75 -27.09 -5.62
C VAL A 467 -5.01 -26.63 -4.19
N SER A 468 -4.17 -25.74 -3.68
CA SER A 468 -4.29 -25.16 -2.33
C SER A 468 -4.23 -23.64 -2.38
N TYR A 469 -4.71 -22.99 -1.32
CA TYR A 469 -4.73 -21.53 -1.21
C TYR A 469 -3.85 -21.06 -0.07
N ALA A 470 -3.18 -19.93 -0.29
CA ALA A 470 -2.50 -19.18 0.75
C ALA A 470 -2.83 -17.68 0.63
N PRO A 471 -2.88 -16.93 1.74
CA PRO A 471 -3.07 -15.49 1.71
C PRO A 471 -1.81 -14.72 1.28
N SER A 472 -0.62 -15.27 1.54
CA SER A 472 0.69 -14.77 1.07
C SER A 472 1.75 -15.86 1.23
N CYS A 473 2.89 -15.71 0.54
CA CYS A 473 4.04 -16.60 0.69
C CYS A 473 4.61 -16.55 2.12
N GLN A 474 4.67 -15.36 2.73
CA GLN A 474 5.15 -15.20 4.09
C GLN A 474 4.31 -15.96 5.13
N LEU A 475 2.97 -15.89 5.04
CA LEU A 475 2.09 -16.65 5.93
C LEU A 475 2.16 -18.15 5.66
N LEU A 476 2.35 -18.56 4.41
CA LEU A 476 2.58 -19.96 4.05
C LEU A 476 3.87 -20.50 4.68
N GLN A 477 4.96 -19.73 4.65
CA GLN A 477 6.22 -20.08 5.29
C GLN A 477 6.04 -20.27 6.81
N GLN A 478 5.39 -19.31 7.48
CA GLN A 478 5.12 -19.40 8.91
C GLN A 478 4.24 -20.61 9.26
N ALA A 479 3.23 -20.91 8.44
CA ALA A 479 2.37 -22.06 8.64
C ALA A 479 3.14 -23.40 8.52
N LYS A 480 4.10 -23.49 7.61
CA LYS A 480 4.98 -24.67 7.44
C LYS A 480 5.99 -24.82 8.57
N GLN A 481 6.54 -23.71 9.09
CA GLN A 481 7.55 -23.74 10.15
C GLN A 481 6.97 -23.94 11.56
N ARG A 482 5.66 -23.73 11.75
CA ARG A 482 5.01 -23.92 13.06
C ARG A 482 5.08 -25.37 13.52
N GLN A 483 5.91 -25.61 14.56
CA GLN A 483 5.89 -26.87 15.30
C GLN A 483 4.59 -27.01 16.09
N ARG A 484 3.71 -27.90 15.64
CA ARG A 484 2.44 -28.17 16.33
C ARG A 484 2.62 -29.22 17.43
N ARG A 485 3.29 -28.87 18.53
CA ARG A 485 3.58 -29.81 19.63
C ARG A 485 2.35 -30.45 20.27
N ASN A 486 1.19 -29.78 20.20
CA ASN A 486 -0.08 -30.22 20.82
C ASN A 486 -1.21 -30.47 19.81
N PHE A 487 -0.93 -30.56 18.50
CA PHE A 487 -1.98 -30.75 17.49
C PHE A 487 -1.97 -32.21 17.01
N SER A 488 -2.71 -33.07 17.72
CA SER A 488 -2.79 -34.50 17.39
C SER A 488 -3.84 -34.82 16.32
N HIS A 489 -4.93 -34.05 16.22
CA HIS A 489 -6.00 -34.27 15.23
C HIS A 489 -6.67 -32.94 14.82
N LEU A 490 -7.09 -32.82 13.56
CA LEU A 490 -8.19 -31.92 13.16
C LEU A 490 -9.47 -32.66 13.52
N CYS A 491 -10.27 -32.11 14.45
CA CYS A 491 -11.56 -32.63 14.93
C CYS A 491 -12.04 -33.93 14.29
N ASP A 492 -12.06 -35.03 15.06
CA ASP A 492 -12.98 -36.13 14.79
C ASP A 492 -14.41 -35.60 14.95
N ARG A 493 -15.04 -35.22 13.82
CA ARG A 493 -16.43 -35.57 13.44
C ARG A 493 -16.90 -34.81 12.21
#